data_AF-A0A6N7MB90-F1
#
_entry.id   AF-A0A6N7MB90-F1
#
_cell.length_a   1.000
_cell.length_b   1.000
_cell.length_c   1.000
_cell.angle_alpha   90.00
_cell.angle_beta   90.00
_cell.angle_gamma   90.00
#
_symmetry.space_group_name_H-M   'P 1'
#
loop_
_entity.id
_entity.type
_entity.pdbx_description
1 polymer ?
#
loop_
_entity_poly.entity_id
_entity_poly.type
_entity_poly.pdbx_seq_one_letter_code
_entity_poly.pdbx_strand_id
1 'polypeptide(L)'
;MASVLTIILLSTVIDIDQTKLPDPSEIDFWDGEKLANSLRHVPDHPDYNPHLRQLLHVSYKIAAEYGQEYLDLLNKNAEIVGEQVTENIYNRHILRLFKS
;
A
#
# COMPACT_ATOMS: atom_id res chain seq x y z
N MET A 1 13.37 -1.28 -18.04
CA MET A 1 13.19 -0.80 -16.65
C MET A 1 12.36 0.46 -16.71
N ALA A 2 11.07 0.37 -16.41
CA ALA A 2 10.25 1.57 -16.26
C ALA A 2 10.76 2.32 -15.02
N SER A 3 11.37 3.49 -15.23
CA SER A 3 11.81 4.33 -14.12
C SER A 3 10.59 4.77 -13.30
N VAL A 4 10.79 4.94 -11.99
CA VAL A 4 9.80 5.47 -11.03
C VAL A 4 9.07 6.72 -11.55
N LEU A 5 9.71 7.47 -12.46
CA LEU A 5 9.11 8.61 -13.18
C LEU A 5 7.84 8.29 -13.97
N THR A 6 7.69 7.09 -14.54
CA THR A 6 6.50 6.76 -15.36
C THR A 6 5.23 6.58 -14.52
N ILE A 7 5.38 6.29 -13.22
CA ILE A 7 4.25 6.13 -12.29
C ILE A 7 3.67 7.49 -11.86
N ILE A 8 4.45 8.57 -11.94
CA ILE A 8 4.10 9.92 -11.46
C ILE A 8 3.09 10.63 -12.40
N LEU A 9 2.73 10.06 -13.55
CA LEU A 9 1.81 10.67 -14.53
C LEU A 9 0.33 10.77 -14.07
N LEU A 10 0.02 10.43 -12.83
CA LEU A 10 -1.32 10.52 -12.22
C LEU A 10 -1.46 11.73 -11.28
N SER A 11 -0.71 12.81 -11.55
CA SER A 11 -0.47 13.97 -10.66
C SER A 11 -1.69 14.79 -10.23
N THR A 12 -2.89 14.52 -10.73
CA THR A 12 -4.10 15.22 -10.28
C THR A 12 -4.64 14.69 -8.95
N VAL A 13 -4.20 13.52 -8.48
CA VAL A 13 -4.71 12.87 -7.26
C VAL A 13 -3.58 12.38 -6.33
N ILE A 14 -2.32 12.55 -6.71
CA ILE A 14 -1.15 12.06 -5.95
C ILE A 14 -0.38 13.25 -5.35
N ASP A 15 -0.20 13.21 -4.03
CA ASP A 15 0.58 14.16 -3.24
C ASP A 15 1.64 13.41 -2.42
N ILE A 16 2.70 12.98 -3.12
CA ILE A 16 3.85 12.27 -2.52
C ILE A 16 4.99 13.26 -2.30
N ASP A 17 5.32 13.48 -1.04
CA ASP A 17 6.55 14.15 -0.63
C ASP A 17 7.66 13.11 -0.50
N GLN A 18 8.60 13.12 -1.45
CA GLN A 18 9.71 12.16 -1.48
C GLN A 18 10.63 12.29 -0.25
N THR A 19 10.70 13.46 0.36
CA THR A 19 11.54 13.68 1.56
C THR A 19 10.98 13.00 2.81
N LYS A 20 9.72 12.55 2.75
CA LYS A 20 9.02 11.83 3.82
C LYS A 20 8.89 10.33 3.54
N LEU A 21 9.49 9.83 2.46
CA LEU A 21 9.60 8.40 2.22
C LEU A 21 10.76 7.83 3.05
N PRO A 22 10.59 6.62 3.62
CA PRO A 22 11.71 5.91 4.23
C PRO A 22 12.77 5.58 3.18
N ASP A 23 14.03 5.53 3.62
CA ASP A 23 15.11 5.06 2.76
C ASP A 23 14.92 3.55 2.48
N PRO A 24 15.15 3.07 1.24
CA PRO A 24 15.05 1.64 0.94
C PRO A 24 15.86 0.75 1.90
N SER A 25 17.05 1.21 2.31
CA SER A 25 17.90 0.48 3.26
C SER A 25 17.29 0.37 4.66
N GLU A 26 16.38 1.27 5.04
CA GLU A 26 15.62 1.18 6.29
C GLU A 26 14.53 0.10 6.18
N ILE A 27 13.84 0.06 5.04
CA ILE A 27 12.72 -0.87 4.79
C ILE A 27 13.20 -2.32 4.76
N ASP A 28 14.42 -2.59 4.30
CA ASP A 28 15.02 -3.94 4.25
C ASP A 28 15.09 -4.62 5.64
N PHE A 29 15.06 -3.84 6.72
CA PHE A 29 15.05 -4.35 8.10
C PHE A 29 13.67 -4.37 8.75
N TRP A 30 12.62 -3.91 8.07
CA TRP A 30 11.27 -3.93 8.61
C TRP A 30 10.71 -5.35 8.60
N ASP A 31 10.03 -5.70 9.68
CA ASP A 31 9.18 -6.88 9.67
C ASP A 31 7.84 -6.59 8.95
N GLY A 32 7.05 -7.65 8.76
CA GLY A 32 5.76 -7.54 8.08
C GLY A 32 4.74 -6.67 8.83
N GLU A 33 4.84 -6.58 10.16
CA GLU A 33 3.93 -5.77 10.97
C GLU A 33 4.22 -4.28 10.77
N LYS A 34 5.49 -3.86 10.88
CA LYS A 34 5.94 -2.50 10.62
C LYS A 34 5.56 -2.07 9.20
N LEU A 35 5.83 -2.90 8.19
CA LEU A 35 5.49 -2.58 6.81
C LEU A 35 3.97 -2.42 6.63
N ALA A 36 3.16 -3.34 7.19
CA ALA A 36 1.71 -3.28 7.09
C ALA A 36 1.15 -2.03 7.81
N ASN A 37 1.65 -1.71 9.00
CA ASN A 37 1.23 -0.54 9.77
C ASN A 37 1.58 0.78 9.06
N SER A 38 2.73 0.85 8.40
CA SER A 38 3.12 2.00 7.58
C SER A 38 2.18 2.23 6.39
N LEU A 39 1.49 1.18 5.92
CA LEU A 39 0.63 1.23 4.74
C LEU A 39 -0.88 1.32 5.05
N ARG A 40 -1.34 0.76 6.17
CA ARG A 40 -2.77 0.72 6.54
C ARG A 40 -3.31 2.13 6.75
N HIS A 41 -4.52 2.41 6.25
CA HIS A 41 -5.15 3.74 6.43
C HIS A 41 -5.69 3.90 7.86
N VAL A 42 -4.77 4.09 8.81
CA VAL A 42 -5.01 4.37 10.23
C VAL A 42 -4.21 5.63 10.59
N PRO A 43 -4.78 6.83 10.39
CA PRO A 43 -4.05 8.09 10.52
C PRO A 43 -3.34 8.30 11.85
N ASP A 44 -3.91 7.78 12.94
CA ASP A 44 -3.38 7.93 14.30
C ASP A 44 -2.32 6.87 14.66
N HIS A 45 -2.01 5.93 13.77
CA HIS A 45 -0.98 4.92 14.03
C HIS A 45 0.42 5.54 13.86
N PRO A 46 1.34 5.37 14.83
CA PRO A 46 2.66 6.03 14.79
C PRO A 46 3.51 5.67 13.57
N ASP A 47 3.33 4.45 13.04
CA ASP A 47 4.05 4.01 11.84
C ASP A 47 3.44 4.50 10.53
N TYR A 48 2.19 4.97 10.54
CA TYR A 48 1.46 5.27 9.32
C TYR A 48 2.17 6.35 8.49
N ASN A 49 2.47 6.03 7.23
CA ASN A 49 3.06 6.96 6.30
C ASN A 49 2.16 7.15 5.06
N PRO A 50 1.47 8.30 4.92
CA PRO A 50 0.57 8.54 3.80
C PRO A 50 1.30 8.62 2.46
N HIS A 51 2.55 9.07 2.43
CA HIS A 51 3.35 9.16 1.21
C HIS A 51 3.79 7.77 0.73
N LEU A 52 4.20 6.90 1.65
CA LEU A 52 4.51 5.50 1.34
C LEU A 52 3.27 4.75 0.84
N ARG A 53 2.12 4.96 1.50
CA ARG A 53 0.84 4.37 1.06
C ARG A 53 0.48 4.80 -0.36
N GLN A 54 0.57 6.09 -0.66
CA GLN A 54 0.28 6.60 -2.01
C GLN A 54 1.25 6.02 -3.04
N LEU A 55 2.55 5.98 -2.74
CA LEU A 55 3.56 5.37 -3.61
C LEU A 55 3.20 3.93 -3.94
N LEU A 56 2.89 3.11 -2.94
CA LEU A 56 2.52 1.71 -3.17
C LEU A 56 1.20 1.61 -3.97
N HIS A 57 0.23 2.49 -3.71
CA HIS A 57 -1.05 2.50 -4.41
C HIS A 57 -0.89 2.68 -5.92
N VAL A 58 0.10 3.44 -6.36
CA VAL A 58 0.35 3.72 -7.79
C VAL A 58 1.38 2.77 -8.39
N SER A 59 2.05 1.96 -7.57
CA SER A 59 3.08 1.00 -7.97
C SER A 59 2.52 -0.35 -8.43
N TYR A 60 1.20 -0.52 -8.49
CA TYR A 60 0.56 -1.78 -8.95
C TYR A 60 1.01 -2.22 -10.35
N LYS A 61 1.42 -1.27 -11.22
CA LYS A 61 1.97 -1.58 -12.54
C LYS A 61 3.31 -2.31 -12.44
N ILE A 62 4.16 -1.97 -11.46
CA ILE A 62 5.39 -2.69 -11.19
C ILE A 62 5.07 -4.10 -10.72
N ALA A 63 4.12 -4.27 -9.79
CA ALA A 63 3.71 -5.59 -9.33
C ALA A 63 3.19 -6.47 -10.48
N ALA A 64 2.51 -5.88 -11.47
CA ALA A 64 2.05 -6.59 -12.65
C ALA A 64 3.20 -7.10 -13.55
N GLU A 65 4.38 -6.45 -13.54
CA GLU A 65 5.56 -6.92 -14.27
C GLU A 65 6.10 -8.25 -13.73
N TYR A 66 5.82 -8.60 -12.46
CA TYR A 66 6.17 -9.89 -11.84
C TYR A 66 5.25 -11.04 -12.28
N GLY A 67 4.14 -10.75 -12.97
CA GLY A 67 3.28 -11.75 -13.60
C GLY A 67 2.84 -12.87 -12.66
N GLN A 68 3.13 -14.12 -13.05
CA GLN A 68 2.66 -15.33 -12.35
C GLN A 68 3.18 -15.42 -10.91
N GLU A 69 4.42 -14.98 -10.65
CA GLU A 69 5.00 -15.02 -9.29
C GLU A 69 4.15 -14.22 -8.30
N TYR A 70 3.75 -13.01 -8.69
CA TYR A 70 2.89 -12.17 -7.86
C TYR A 70 1.50 -12.79 -7.68
N LEU A 71 0.92 -13.36 -8.74
CA LEU A 71 -0.39 -14.02 -8.67
C LEU A 71 -0.38 -15.27 -7.78
N ASP A 72 0.71 -16.05 -7.81
CA ASP A 72 0.87 -17.23 -6.96
C ASP A 72 0.98 -16.85 -5.49
N LEU A 73 1.70 -15.75 -5.18
CA LEU A 73 1.74 -15.20 -3.83
C LEU A 73 0.36 -14.73 -3.35
N LEU A 74 -0.44 -14.11 -4.22
CA LEU A 74 -1.82 -13.72 -3.87
C LEU A 74 -2.69 -14.94 -3.58
N ASN A 75 -2.60 -15.98 -4.41
CA ASN A 75 -3.36 -17.22 -4.19
C ASN A 75 -2.93 -17.92 -2.89
N LYS A 76 -1.62 -18.03 -2.64
CA LYS A 76 -1.08 -18.65 -1.43
C LYS A 76 -1.51 -17.92 -0.15
N ASN A 77 -1.67 -16.61 -0.21
CA ASN A 77 -2.00 -15.76 0.94
C ASN A 77 -3.44 -15.21 0.88
N ALA A 78 -4.34 -15.87 0.14
CA ALA A 78 -5.67 -15.35 -0.15
C ALA A 78 -6.51 -15.09 1.12
N GLU A 79 -6.35 -15.90 2.16
CA GLU A 79 -7.05 -15.73 3.43
C GLU A 79 -6.70 -14.40 4.10
N ILE A 80 -5.41 -14.16 4.37
CA ILE A 80 -4.96 -12.92 5.01
C ILE A 80 -5.19 -11.69 4.12
N VAL A 81 -5.01 -11.82 2.80
CA VAL A 81 -5.31 -10.74 1.85
C VAL A 81 -6.80 -10.40 1.89
N GLY A 82 -7.67 -11.41 1.88
CA GLY A 82 -9.12 -11.25 1.94
C GLY A 82 -9.58 -10.58 3.24
N GLU A 83 -8.99 -10.96 4.37
CA GLU A 83 -9.23 -10.30 5.65
C GLU A 83 -8.85 -8.82 5.60
N GLN A 84 -7.63 -8.49 5.13
CA GLN A 84 -7.16 -7.11 5.07
C GLN A 84 -7.99 -6.26 4.10
N VAL A 85 -8.43 -6.82 2.96
CA VAL A 85 -9.30 -6.12 2.00
C VAL A 85 -10.69 -5.88 2.59
N THR A 86 -11.28 -6.89 3.23
CA THR A 86 -12.59 -6.78 3.89
C THR A 86 -12.54 -5.72 4.98
N GLU A 87 -11.56 -5.80 5.87
CA GLU A 87 -11.37 -4.85 6.96
C GLU A 87 -11.14 -3.42 6.41
N ASN A 88 -10.36 -3.27 5.34
CA ASN A 88 -10.17 -1.98 4.71
C ASN A 88 -11.46 -1.45 4.07
N ILE A 89 -12.07 -2.16 3.12
CA ILE A 89 -13.17 -1.63 2.30
C ILE A 89 -14.50 -1.67 3.05
N TYR A 90 -14.85 -2.82 3.63
CA TYR A 90 -16.15 -3.01 4.26
C TYR A 90 -16.21 -2.33 5.64
N ASN A 91 -15.31 -2.69 6.56
CA ASN A 91 -15.40 -2.23 7.95
C ASN A 91 -15.05 -0.75 8.10
N ARG A 92 -13.96 -0.29 7.49
CA ARG A 92 -13.47 1.09 7.66
C ARG A 92 -14.05 2.11 6.70
N HIS A 93 -14.62 1.70 5.55
CA HIS A 93 -15.20 2.65 4.59
C HIS A 93 -16.71 2.46 4.47
N ILE A 94 -17.19 1.32 3.98
CA ILE A 94 -18.63 1.11 3.70
C ILE A 94 -19.49 1.26 4.96
N LEU A 95 -19.17 0.54 6.05
CA LEU A 95 -19.99 0.59 7.26
C LEU A 95 -20.05 2.00 7.89
N ARG A 96 -18.99 2.81 7.75
CA ARG A 96 -18.97 4.19 8.28
C ARG A 96 -19.95 5.12 7.55
N LEU A 97 -20.34 4.80 6.32
CA LEU A 97 -21.35 5.57 5.57
C LEU A 97 -22.77 5.40 6.15
N PHE A 98 -23.02 4.32 6.89
CA PHE A 98 -24.35 3.97 7.41
C PHE A 98 -24.45 4.05 8.94
N LYS A 99 -23.33 4.28 9.63
CA LYS A 99 -23.31 4.54 11.07
C LYS A 99 -23.64 6.02 11.30
N SER A 100 -24.94 6.33 11.25
CA SER A 100 -25.54 7.59 11.71
C SER A 100 -25.71 7.59 13.21
#